data_AF-T1C6S5-F1
#
_entry.id   AF-T1C6S5-F1
#
_cell.length_a   1.000
_cell.length_b   1.000
_cell.length_c   1.000
_cell.angle_alpha   90.00
_cell.angle_beta   90.00
_cell.angle_gamma   90.00
#
_symmetry.space_group_name_H-M   'P 1'
#
loop_
_entity.id
_entity.type
_entity.pdbx_description
1 polymer ?
#
loop_
_entity_poly.entity_id
_entity_poly.type
_entity_poly.pdbx_seq_one_letter_code
_entity_poly.pdbx_strand_id
1 'polypeptide(L)'
;ELLGYIDWMPFFNAWEFRGKFPDILTDPVVGEAASNLYADARAMLERIVAERWLIAQAVIGVFPANSVGDDVEVYADERRGQPLVTLAFLRQQKDKPQGQPHESLADYIAPKSTGVRDYIGAFAVTSGLG
;
A
#
# COMPACT_ATOMS: atom_id res chain seq x y z
N GLU A 1 -9.90 -8.57 -12.98
CA GLU A 1 -10.40 -7.95 -11.73
C GLU A 1 -9.61 -6.71 -11.31
N LEU A 2 -8.26 -6.75 -11.30
CA LEU A 2 -7.44 -5.63 -10.82
C LEU A 2 -7.53 -4.32 -11.64
N LEU A 3 -8.00 -4.36 -12.90
CA LEU A 3 -8.06 -3.18 -13.77
C LEU A 3 -8.90 -2.02 -13.18
N GLY A 4 -9.92 -2.34 -12.37
CA GLY A 4 -10.77 -1.34 -11.72
C GLY A 4 -10.09 -0.60 -10.55
N TYR A 5 -8.92 -1.06 -10.11
CA TYR A 5 -8.17 -0.47 -8.99
C TYR A 5 -6.95 0.35 -9.44
N ILE A 6 -6.74 0.49 -10.76
CA ILE A 6 -5.64 1.27 -11.30
C ILE A 6 -5.89 2.75 -11.01
N ASP A 7 -4.98 3.36 -10.26
CA ASP A 7 -4.82 4.80 -10.28
C ASP A 7 -4.03 5.17 -11.55
N TRP A 8 -4.68 5.89 -12.45
CA TRP A 8 -4.10 6.32 -13.71
C TRP A 8 -3.21 7.55 -13.58
N MET A 9 -3.26 8.26 -12.45
CA MET A 9 -2.45 9.46 -12.23
C MET A 9 -0.94 9.18 -12.33
N PRO A 10 -0.36 8.18 -11.63
CA PRO A 10 1.05 7.82 -11.83
C PRO A 10 1.39 7.43 -13.27
N PHE A 11 0.47 6.78 -13.99
CA PHE A 11 0.69 6.42 -15.40
C PHE A 11 0.83 7.68 -16.27
N PHE A 12 -0.10 8.64 -16.19
CA PHE A 12 0.01 9.88 -16.94
C PHE A 12 1.24 10.72 -16.55
N ASN A 13 1.58 10.77 -15.26
CA ASN A 13 2.78 11.45 -14.79
C ASN A 13 4.07 10.84 -15.39
N ALA A 14 4.13 9.51 -15.56
CA ALA A 14 5.26 8.84 -16.19
C ALA A 14 5.41 9.18 -17.68
N TRP A 15 4.32 9.60 -18.32
CA TRP A 15 4.29 10.12 -19.69
C TRP A 15 4.33 11.66 -19.75
N GLU A 16 4.76 12.31 -18.66
CA GLU A 16 4.95 13.77 -18.52
C GLU A 16 3.69 14.63 -18.71
N PHE A 17 2.51 14.01 -18.66
CA PHE A 17 1.25 14.74 -18.68
C PHE A 17 1.04 15.46 -17.34
N ARG A 18 0.65 16.75 -17.40
CA ARG A 18 0.26 17.53 -16.23
C ARG A 18 -1.25 17.71 -16.22
N GLY A 19 -1.90 17.28 -15.15
CA GLY A 19 -3.35 17.35 -15.00
C GLY A 19 -3.84 16.23 -14.10
N LYS A 20 -5.14 16.22 -13.77
CA LYS A 20 -5.76 15.17 -12.97
C LYS A 20 -6.59 14.24 -13.86
N PHE A 21 -6.51 12.94 -13.63
CA PHE A 21 -7.42 11.98 -14.23
C PHE A 21 -8.74 11.98 -13.43
N PRO A 22 -9.92 11.91 -14.10
CA PRO A 22 -10.11 11.77 -15.54
C PRO A 22 -10.13 13.09 -16.33
N ASP A 23 -10.11 14.25 -15.67
CA ASP A 23 -10.26 15.59 -16.31
C ASP A 23 -9.29 15.84 -17.46
N ILE A 24 -8.06 15.33 -17.35
CA ILE A 24 -6.98 15.45 -18.35
C ILE A 24 -7.36 14.88 -19.71
N LEU A 25 -8.30 13.94 -19.77
CA LEU A 25 -8.78 13.35 -21.03
C LEU A 25 -9.53 14.38 -21.89
N THR A 26 -10.13 15.39 -21.26
CA THR A 26 -10.90 16.45 -21.92
C THR A 26 -10.16 17.80 -21.91
N ASP A 27 -8.89 17.82 -21.54
CA ASP A 27 -8.10 19.04 -21.54
C ASP A 27 -7.99 19.64 -22.95
N PRO A 28 -8.16 20.96 -23.13
CA PRO A 28 -8.17 21.60 -24.44
C PRO A 28 -6.82 21.57 -25.17
N VAL A 29 -5.71 21.36 -24.46
CA VAL A 29 -4.36 21.35 -25.01
C VAL A 29 -3.83 19.93 -25.16
N VAL A 30 -3.98 19.10 -24.12
CA VAL A 30 -3.37 17.76 -24.06
C VAL A 30 -4.38 16.61 -24.10
N GLY A 31 -5.68 16.90 -24.09
CA GLY A 31 -6.73 15.88 -23.94
C GLY A 31 -6.81 14.86 -25.06
N GLU A 32 -6.54 15.28 -26.31
CA GLU A 32 -6.49 14.35 -27.45
C GLU A 32 -5.36 13.31 -27.25
N ALA A 33 -4.15 13.78 -26.97
CA ALA A 33 -3.00 12.91 -26.75
C ALA A 33 -3.19 12.02 -25.51
N ALA A 34 -3.72 12.58 -24.42
CA ALA A 34 -4.01 11.82 -23.19
C ALA A 34 -5.08 10.75 -23.41
N SER A 35 -6.14 11.06 -24.15
CA SER A 35 -7.21 10.12 -24.49
C SER A 35 -6.73 8.99 -25.39
N ASN A 36 -5.88 9.29 -26.38
CA ASN A 36 -5.29 8.28 -27.25
C ASN A 36 -4.38 7.34 -26.45
N LEU A 37 -3.48 7.89 -25.63
CA LEU A 37 -2.60 7.10 -24.76
C LEU A 37 -3.41 6.19 -23.81
N TYR A 38 -4.50 6.71 -23.24
CA TYR A 38 -5.40 5.94 -22.38
C TYR A 38 -6.06 4.79 -23.13
N ALA A 39 -6.56 5.03 -24.34
CA ALA A 39 -7.19 4.03 -25.17
C ALA A 39 -6.21 2.90 -25.53
N ASP A 40 -4.98 3.25 -25.92
CA ASP A 40 -3.93 2.29 -26.24
C ASP A 40 -3.52 1.45 -25.03
N ALA A 41 -3.34 2.09 -23.87
CA ALA A 41 -3.01 1.39 -22.62
C ALA A 41 -4.11 0.40 -22.22
N ARG A 42 -5.38 0.78 -22.37
CA ARG A 42 -6.51 -0.11 -22.08
C ARG A 42 -6.58 -1.29 -23.04
N ALA A 43 -6.40 -1.06 -24.34
CA ALA A 43 -6.36 -2.13 -25.33
C ALA A 43 -5.21 -3.13 -25.04
N MET A 44 -4.04 -2.61 -24.64
CA MET A 44 -2.92 -3.45 -24.23
C MET A 44 -3.22 -4.26 -22.96
N LEU A 45 -3.83 -3.65 -21.95
CA LEU A 45 -4.23 -4.35 -20.71
C LEU A 45 -5.26 -5.44 -20.98
N GLU A 46 -6.25 -5.18 -21.84
CA GLU A 46 -7.23 -6.18 -22.28
C GLU A 46 -6.53 -7.37 -22.93
N ARG A 47 -5.54 -7.10 -23.79
CA ARG A 47 -4.74 -8.15 -24.44
C ARG A 47 -3.89 -8.94 -23.44
N ILE A 48 -3.19 -8.28 -22.53
CA ILE A 48 -2.40 -8.91 -21.46
C ILE A 48 -3.26 -9.89 -20.65
N VAL A 49 -4.48 -9.47 -20.31
CA VAL A 49 -5.42 -10.30 -19.53
C VAL A 49 -5.96 -11.46 -20.38
N ALA A 50 -6.41 -11.20 -21.60
CA ALA A 50 -6.99 -12.21 -22.48
C ALA A 50 -5.98 -13.30 -22.85
N GLU A 51 -4.74 -12.90 -23.14
CA GLU A 51 -3.66 -13.80 -23.55
C GLU A 51 -2.81 -14.30 -22.37
N ARG A 52 -3.10 -13.87 -21.14
CA ARG A 52 -2.41 -14.27 -19.90
C ARG A 52 -0.89 -14.06 -19.95
N TRP A 53 -0.46 -12.91 -20.48
CA TRP A 53 0.98 -12.58 -20.58
C TRP A 53 1.63 -12.42 -19.21
N LEU A 54 0.88 -11.99 -18.21
CA LEU A 54 1.35 -11.75 -16.86
C LEU A 54 0.43 -12.44 -15.85
N ILE A 55 1.02 -13.00 -14.80
CA ILE A 55 0.30 -13.57 -13.68
C ILE A 55 0.52 -12.70 -12.45
N ALA A 56 -0.57 -12.13 -11.95
CA ALA A 56 -0.55 -11.46 -10.65
C ALA A 56 -0.48 -12.51 -9.52
N GLN A 57 0.34 -12.26 -8.51
CA GLN A 57 0.50 -13.08 -7.31
C GLN A 57 0.46 -12.21 -6.06
N ALA A 58 -0.06 -12.78 -4.98
CA ALA A 58 -0.18 -12.09 -3.70
C ALA A 58 -0.03 -13.08 -2.54
N VAL A 59 0.52 -12.58 -1.43
CA VAL A 59 0.46 -13.21 -0.11
C VAL A 59 -0.02 -12.18 0.90
N ILE A 60 -0.89 -12.59 1.82
CA ILE A 60 -1.44 -11.77 2.90
C ILE A 60 -1.45 -12.58 4.20
N GLY A 61 -1.25 -11.91 5.32
CA GLY A 61 -1.41 -12.49 6.65
C GLY A 61 -1.87 -11.47 7.68
N VAL A 62 -2.61 -11.96 8.68
CA VAL A 62 -3.02 -11.20 9.87
C VAL A 62 -2.56 -11.99 11.08
N PHE A 63 -1.85 -11.33 11.99
CA PHE A 63 -1.12 -11.99 13.07
C PHE A 63 -1.43 -11.34 14.41
N PRO A 64 -1.53 -12.10 15.52
CA PRO A 64 -1.56 -11.55 16.85
C PRO A 64 -0.31 -10.71 17.10
N ALA A 65 -0.48 -9.49 17.63
CA ALA A 65 0.64 -8.59 17.88
C ALA A 65 0.40 -7.68 19.09
N ASN A 66 1.48 -7.20 19.70
CA ASN A 66 1.45 -6.17 20.74
C ASN A 66 2.70 -5.30 20.66
N SER A 67 2.58 -4.02 21.00
CA SER A 67 3.74 -3.13 21.08
C SER A 67 4.52 -3.29 22.38
N VAL A 68 5.84 -3.14 22.29
CA VAL A 68 6.79 -3.11 23.40
C VAL A 68 7.77 -1.96 23.14
N GLY A 69 7.48 -0.80 23.72
CA GLY A 69 8.20 0.43 23.37
C GLY A 69 7.88 0.88 21.95
N ASP A 70 8.90 1.10 21.12
CA ASP A 70 8.76 1.51 19.72
C ASP A 70 8.69 0.32 18.74
N ASP A 71 8.71 -0.90 19.26
CA ASP A 71 8.68 -2.14 18.47
C ASP A 71 7.33 -2.85 18.59
N VAL A 72 7.03 -3.73 17.64
CA VAL A 72 5.85 -4.61 17.66
C VAL A 72 6.28 -6.07 17.63
N GLU A 73 5.96 -6.81 18.69
CA GLU A 73 6.11 -8.26 18.74
C GLU A 73 4.95 -8.92 17.99
N VAL A 74 5.26 -9.82 17.06
CA VAL A 74 4.29 -10.62 16.29
C VAL A 74 4.38 -12.07 16.71
N TYR A 75 3.24 -12.71 16.95
CA TYR A 75 3.17 -14.07 17.50
C TYR A 75 2.62 -15.08 16.49
N ALA A 76 2.93 -16.37 16.72
CA ALA A 76 2.46 -17.47 15.88
C ALA A 76 0.97 -17.78 16.04
N ASP A 77 0.44 -17.52 17.24
CA ASP A 77 -0.93 -17.85 17.61
C ASP A 77 -1.42 -16.98 18.79
N GLU A 78 -2.69 -17.16 19.16
CA GLU A 78 -3.35 -16.41 20.25
C GLU A 78 -2.78 -16.66 21.64
N ARG A 79 -1.91 -17.67 21.83
CA ARG A 79 -1.27 -17.91 23.13
C ARG A 79 -0.22 -16.84 23.42
N ARG A 80 0.24 -16.10 22.41
CA ARG A 80 1.16 -14.96 22.52
C ARG A 80 2.38 -15.28 23.38
N GLY A 81 2.98 -16.44 23.08
CA GLY A 81 4.19 -16.95 23.72
C GLY A 81 5.45 -16.21 23.25
N GLN A 82 6.45 -16.96 22.78
CA GLN A 82 7.63 -16.33 22.18
C GLN A 82 7.25 -15.61 20.87
N PRO A 83 7.70 -14.37 20.66
CA PRO A 83 7.49 -13.69 19.37
C PRO A 83 8.15 -14.45 18.22
N LEU A 84 7.44 -14.56 17.09
CA LEU A 84 8.00 -15.06 15.83
C LEU A 84 8.98 -14.05 15.21
N VAL A 85 8.61 -12.77 15.27
CA VAL A 85 9.39 -11.66 14.74
C VAL A 85 9.06 -10.40 15.54
N THR A 86 10.03 -9.50 15.61
CA THR A 86 9.84 -8.15 16.14
C THR A 86 10.01 -7.16 14.99
N LEU A 87 8.97 -6.37 14.75
CA LEU A 87 8.99 -5.29 13.77
C LEU A 87 9.45 -4.01 14.46
N ALA A 88 10.59 -3.47 14.03
CA ALA A 88 11.15 -2.26 14.60
C ALA A 88 10.63 -1.01 13.87
N PHE A 89 10.13 -0.04 14.63
CA PHE A 89 9.65 1.22 14.09
C PHE A 89 10.41 2.42 14.68
N LEU A 90 10.54 3.46 13.86
CA LEU A 90 11.16 4.71 14.28
C LEU A 90 10.11 5.65 14.86
N ARG A 91 10.50 6.38 15.91
CA ARG A 91 9.73 7.50 16.45
C ARG A 91 10.19 8.81 15.82
N GLN A 92 9.25 9.70 15.54
CA GLN A 92 9.56 11.07 15.14
C GLN A 92 10.44 11.78 16.19
N GLN A 93 11.46 12.53 15.75
CA GLN A 93 12.43 13.18 16.66
C GLN A 93 12.56 14.70 16.47
N LYS A 94 11.81 15.30 15.54
CA LYS A 94 11.80 16.75 15.36
C LYS A 94 10.95 17.41 16.43
N ASP A 95 11.40 18.57 16.92
CA ASP A 95 10.64 19.37 17.87
C ASP A 95 9.22 19.63 17.36
N LYS A 96 8.24 19.42 18.23
CA LYS A 96 6.84 19.64 17.96
C LYS A 96 6.24 20.72 18.85
N PRO A 97 5.20 21.42 18.37
CA PRO A 97 4.39 22.29 19.22
C PRO A 97 3.84 21.54 20.44
N GLN A 98 3.60 22.27 21.52
CA GLN A 98 3.05 21.71 22.75
C GLN A 98 1.73 20.96 22.49
N GLY A 99 1.62 19.75 23.04
CA GLY A 99 0.44 18.90 22.91
C GLY A 99 0.44 17.97 21.70
N GLN A 100 1.41 18.09 20.78
CA GLN A 100 1.57 17.13 19.69
C GLN A 100 2.55 16.01 20.08
N PRO A 101 2.12 14.73 20.01
CA PRO A 101 3.01 13.62 20.33
C PRO A 101 4.04 13.41 19.21
N HIS A 102 5.20 12.89 19.58
CA HIS A 102 6.12 12.27 18.63
C HIS A 102 5.60 10.87 18.31
N GLU A 103 5.18 10.63 17.07
CA GLU A 103 4.51 9.39 16.70
C GLU A 103 5.50 8.30 16.29
N SER A 104 5.16 7.06 16.59
CA SER A 104 5.73 5.83 16.02
C SER A 104 4.59 4.96 15.48
N LEU A 105 4.87 4.12 14.47
CA LEU A 105 3.89 3.16 13.97
C LEU A 105 3.46 2.16 15.06
N ALA A 106 4.32 1.87 16.04
CA ALA A 106 4.00 1.01 17.17
C ALA A 106 2.90 1.57 18.08
N ASP A 107 2.68 2.89 18.08
CA ASP A 107 1.65 3.54 18.92
C ASP A 107 0.23 3.14 18.52
N TYR A 108 0.04 2.63 17.30
CA TYR A 108 -1.24 2.16 16.77
C TYR A 108 -1.53 0.68 17.07
N ILE A 109 -0.66 0.01 17.82
CA ILE A 109 -0.85 -1.36 18.31
C ILE A 109 -0.91 -1.33 19.83
N ALA A 110 -1.89 -2.01 20.43
CA ALA A 110 -2.08 -2.02 21.87
C ALA A 110 -0.81 -2.52 22.61
N PRO A 111 -0.31 -1.76 23.61
CA PRO A 111 0.86 -2.17 24.37
C PRO A 111 0.61 -3.48 25.11
N LYS A 112 1.64 -4.34 25.13
CA LYS A 112 1.58 -5.66 25.79
C LYS A 112 1.16 -5.56 27.26
N SER A 113 1.56 -4.49 27.94
CA SER A 113 1.22 -4.22 29.34
C SER A 113 -0.27 -3.98 29.60
N THR A 114 -1.05 -3.63 28.58
CA THR A 114 -2.50 -3.41 28.72
C THR A 114 -3.29 -4.71 28.79
N GLY A 115 -2.71 -5.83 28.37
CA GLY A 115 -3.41 -7.12 28.23
C GLY A 115 -4.46 -7.16 27.11
N VAL A 116 -4.61 -6.08 26.33
CA VAL A 116 -5.51 -6.02 25.18
C VAL A 116 -4.91 -6.85 24.04
N ARG A 117 -5.74 -7.70 23.44
CA ARG A 117 -5.37 -8.48 22.26
C ARG A 117 -5.50 -7.62 21.01
N ASP A 118 -4.37 -7.37 20.37
CA ASP A 118 -4.30 -6.61 19.11
C ASP A 118 -3.61 -7.44 18.01
N TYR A 119 -3.61 -6.90 16.79
CA TYR A 119 -3.22 -7.59 15.58
C TYR A 119 -2.50 -6.68 14.61
N ILE A 120 -1.64 -7.27 13.77
CA ILE A 120 -1.03 -6.57 12.64
C ILE A 120 -1.19 -7.39 11.36
N GLY A 121 -1.44 -6.71 10.25
CA GLY A 121 -1.51 -7.31 8.92
C GLY A 121 -0.26 -6.99 8.09
N ALA A 122 0.09 -7.90 7.19
CA ALA A 122 1.13 -7.69 6.19
C ALA A 122 0.73 -8.34 4.86
N PHE A 123 1.23 -7.79 3.76
CA PHE A 123 1.01 -8.34 2.42
C PHE A 123 2.21 -8.09 1.51
N ALA A 124 2.36 -8.90 0.48
CA ALA A 124 3.27 -8.67 -0.64
C ALA A 124 2.58 -9.09 -1.94
N VAL A 125 2.75 -8.31 -3.00
CA VAL A 125 2.11 -8.53 -4.30
C VAL A 125 3.09 -8.32 -5.45
N THR A 126 2.82 -8.97 -6.58
CA THR A 126 3.40 -8.66 -7.88
C THR A 126 2.30 -8.76 -8.94
N SER A 127 2.33 -7.88 -9.94
CA SER A 127 1.43 -7.90 -11.09
C SER A 127 1.99 -8.66 -12.29
N GLY A 128 3.18 -9.28 -12.19
CA GLY A 128 3.76 -9.99 -13.32
C GLY A 128 4.90 -10.93 -12.98
N LEU A 129 4.55 -12.22 -12.89
CA LEU A 129 5.43 -13.33 -13.23
C LEU A 129 4.94 -13.88 -14.58
N GLY A 130 5.83 -13.99 -15.57
CA GLY A 130 5.49 -14.33 -16.96
C GLY A 130 6.61 -13.96 -17.91
#